data_AF-A0A0F5JI87-F1
#
_entry.id   AF-A0A0F5JI87-F1
#
_cell.length_a   1.000
_cell.length_b   1.000
_cell.length_c   1.000
_cell.angle_alpha   90.00
_cell.angle_beta   90.00
_cell.angle_gamma   90.00
#
_symmetry.space_group_name_H-M   'P 1'
#
loop_
_entity.id
_entity.type
_entity.pdbx_description
1 polymer ?
#
loop_
_entity_poly.entity_id
_entity_poly.type
_entity_poly.pdbx_seq_one_letter_code
_entity_poly.pdbx_strand_id
1 'polypeptide(L)'
;MKISVLLLLICSFFLTGYSQNYNPQEHAVLKSDRPDGRFLSSYGIVHEMLKDTHPKFAYRTGMSGDEFEQWKDSVRSAMVTIMKFPEVKNQPDPVCVKTEKRDGYTIEKWEFYPFSKSVSTFLVLKPHNLKDAVPGILCIPGSGRTKEGLAGEPGICPKLTEDTTDPKVTMALNLVKEGYVAVAVDNAAAGEASDLECYDKGWNYDYDVVSRYLLELGWNWLGYTSYLDMQVLKWMKKQSFIKKDRIVVSGFSLGTEPMMVLGVLDRDIYAFVYNDFLCQTQERAVVITAPNKENRRPFPNSIRHLIPDYWKYFNFPDVAASLAPRPIIFTEGGLDRDFRLIQSAYDDCGKPENVEFHHYPKFADKTKRNDVEHLSEGLTPQAYFELVNVDPPSHYFKNELIIPWLHKILK
;
A
#
# COMPACT_ATOMS: atom_id res chain seq x y z
N MET A 1 13.41 -25.66 75.40
CA MET A 1 14.15 -25.69 74.12
C MET A 1 13.17 -25.27 73.03
N LYS A 2 13.48 -24.19 72.32
CA LYS A 2 12.54 -23.35 71.59
C LYS A 2 12.08 -23.99 70.27
N ILE A 3 10.76 -24.06 70.10
CA ILE A 3 10.07 -24.27 68.82
C ILE A 3 10.02 -22.90 68.14
N SER A 4 10.76 -22.73 67.04
CA SER A 4 10.76 -21.50 66.25
C SER A 4 9.59 -21.51 65.28
N VAL A 5 8.63 -20.63 65.53
CA VAL A 5 7.50 -20.29 64.67
C VAL A 5 8.02 -19.51 63.46
N LEU A 6 7.74 -20.02 62.25
CA LEU A 6 7.99 -19.34 60.99
C LEU A 6 6.87 -18.32 60.74
N LEU A 7 7.18 -17.02 60.85
CA LEU A 7 6.26 -15.93 60.54
C LEU A 7 6.17 -15.74 59.01
N LEU A 8 5.00 -16.03 58.43
CA LEU A 8 4.65 -15.64 57.06
C LEU A 8 4.39 -14.13 57.02
N LEU A 9 5.30 -13.37 56.40
CA LEU A 9 5.12 -11.97 56.07
C LEU A 9 4.20 -11.85 54.86
N ILE A 10 2.92 -11.60 55.13
CA ILE A 10 1.94 -11.15 54.13
C ILE A 10 2.24 -9.68 53.85
N CYS A 11 2.96 -9.41 52.77
CA CYS A 11 3.03 -8.05 52.20
C CYS A 11 1.68 -7.74 51.54
N SER A 12 0.76 -7.18 52.33
CA SER A 12 -0.42 -6.50 51.82
C SER A 12 0.02 -5.27 51.03
N PHE A 13 0.19 -5.42 49.72
CA PHE A 13 0.21 -4.27 48.83
C PHE A 13 -1.19 -3.64 48.87
N PHE A 14 -1.30 -2.50 49.55
CA PHE A 14 -2.43 -1.60 49.41
C PHE A 14 -2.48 -1.15 47.95
N LEU A 15 -3.34 -1.79 47.15
CA LEU A 15 -3.87 -1.22 45.93
C LEU A 15 -4.75 -0.04 46.35
N THR A 16 -4.14 1.13 46.53
CA THR A 16 -4.89 2.38 46.55
C THR A 16 -5.50 2.55 45.15
N GLY A 17 -6.80 2.36 45.05
CA GLY A 17 -7.55 2.56 43.83
C GLY A 17 -7.43 4.01 43.35
N TYR A 18 -6.55 4.25 42.38
CA TYR A 18 -6.64 5.41 41.50
C TYR A 18 -7.70 5.11 40.42
N SER A 19 -8.96 5.13 40.81
CA SER A 19 -10.07 5.21 39.87
C SER A 19 -11.06 6.25 40.37
N GLN A 20 -10.62 7.50 40.37
CA GLN A 20 -11.53 8.64 40.33
C GLN A 20 -11.04 9.60 39.26
N ASN A 21 -11.88 9.83 38.25
CA ASN A 21 -11.74 10.79 37.13
C ASN A 21 -10.73 10.47 36.02
N TYR A 22 -10.64 9.22 35.55
CA TYR A 22 -9.97 8.94 34.27
C TYR A 22 -10.92 9.22 33.10
N ASN A 23 -10.58 10.19 32.26
CA ASN A 23 -11.30 10.50 31.02
C ASN A 23 -10.35 10.28 29.81
N PRO A 24 -10.53 9.23 29.00
CA PRO A 24 -9.67 8.94 27.85
C PRO A 24 -9.51 10.12 26.87
N GLN A 25 -10.55 10.95 26.73
CA GLN A 25 -10.53 12.12 25.84
C GLN A 25 -9.55 13.21 26.30
N GLU A 26 -9.37 13.39 27.61
CA GLU A 26 -8.40 14.35 28.16
C GLU A 26 -6.95 13.92 27.90
N HIS A 27 -6.74 12.65 27.57
CA HIS A 27 -5.44 12.07 27.22
C HIS A 27 -5.28 11.87 25.70
N ALA A 28 -6.24 12.27 24.86
CA ALA A 28 -6.16 12.00 23.43
C ALA A 28 -4.98 12.72 22.75
N VAL A 29 -4.80 14.00 23.06
CA VAL A 29 -3.67 14.82 22.59
C VAL A 29 -2.46 14.62 23.51
N LEU A 30 -1.29 14.38 22.91
CA LEU A 30 -0.04 14.32 23.67
C LEU A 30 0.49 15.72 23.94
N LYS A 31 0.72 16.03 25.22
CA LYS A 31 1.31 17.30 25.65
C LYS A 31 2.23 17.06 26.85
N SER A 32 3.30 17.83 26.94
CA SER A 32 4.12 17.86 28.16
C SER A 32 3.33 18.56 29.28
N ASP A 33 3.40 18.01 30.49
CA ASP A 33 2.92 18.61 31.73
C ASP A 33 4.02 19.41 32.45
N ARG A 34 5.20 19.53 31.83
CA ARG A 34 6.37 20.20 32.38
C ARG A 34 6.58 21.58 31.76
N PRO A 35 7.06 22.58 32.52
CA PRO A 35 7.34 23.91 32.00
C PRO A 35 8.51 23.93 31.00
N ASP A 36 9.37 22.89 30.98
CA ASP A 36 10.47 22.73 30.03
C ASP A 36 10.05 22.05 28.72
N GLY A 37 8.77 21.71 28.56
CA GLY A 37 8.23 21.06 27.37
C GLY A 37 8.68 19.62 27.16
N ARG A 38 9.44 19.02 28.08
CA ARG A 38 9.97 17.66 27.92
C ARG A 38 8.91 16.61 28.23
N PHE A 39 8.93 15.51 27.49
CA PHE A 39 8.11 14.34 27.79
C PHE A 39 8.86 13.38 28.73
N LEU A 40 8.16 12.87 29.75
CA LEU A 40 8.67 11.76 30.58
C LEU A 40 8.35 10.40 29.97
N SER A 41 7.20 10.26 29.31
CA SER A 41 6.76 8.99 28.72
C SER A 41 7.51 8.70 27.42
N SER A 42 8.00 7.47 27.26
CA SER A 42 8.68 7.06 26.03
C SER A 42 7.80 7.24 24.79
N TYR A 43 6.48 7.00 24.90
CA TYR A 43 5.53 7.24 23.81
C TYR A 43 5.50 8.72 23.40
N GLY A 44 5.44 9.66 24.35
CA GLY A 44 5.51 11.09 24.06
C GLY A 44 6.84 11.50 23.43
N ILE A 45 7.95 10.94 23.92
CA ILE A 45 9.29 11.21 23.36
C ILE A 45 9.37 10.77 21.89
N VAL A 46 9.02 9.52 21.56
CA VAL A 46 9.15 9.03 20.18
C VAL A 46 8.09 9.58 19.23
N HIS A 47 6.91 9.96 19.75
CA HIS A 47 5.91 10.72 18.99
C HIS A 47 6.44 12.10 18.60
N GLU A 48 7.08 12.80 19.54
CA GLU A 48 7.63 14.13 19.24
C GLU A 48 8.87 14.03 18.33
N MET A 49 9.68 12.98 18.45
CA MET A 49 10.72 12.66 17.44
C MET A 49 10.14 12.47 16.04
N LEU A 50 8.96 11.86 15.91
CA LEU A 50 8.30 11.66 14.61
C LEU A 50 7.72 12.98 14.06
N LYS A 51 7.18 13.84 14.92
CA LYS A 51 6.72 15.18 14.54
C LYS A 51 7.86 16.09 14.08
N ASP A 52 9.01 16.00 14.74
CA ASP A 52 10.24 16.73 14.38
C ASP A 52 10.97 16.10 13.18
N THR A 53 10.50 14.96 12.65
CA THR A 53 11.08 14.35 11.46
C THR A 53 10.54 15.05 10.22
N HIS A 54 11.38 15.82 9.53
CA HIS A 54 11.06 16.44 8.25
C HIS A 54 11.57 15.57 7.09
N PRO A 55 10.69 15.03 6.23
CA PRO A 55 11.11 14.20 5.11
C PRO A 55 12.02 14.98 4.14
N LYS A 56 13.22 14.44 3.88
CA LYS A 56 14.26 15.11 3.08
C LYS A 56 13.81 15.48 1.66
N PHE A 57 12.91 14.68 1.09
CA PHE A 57 12.39 14.81 -0.26
C PHE A 57 10.89 15.05 -0.27
N ALA A 58 10.35 15.69 0.77
CA ALA A 58 9.02 16.27 0.72
C ALA A 58 8.93 17.22 -0.49
N TYR A 59 7.84 17.11 -1.25
CA TYR A 59 7.63 17.94 -2.43
C TYR A 59 7.50 19.41 -2.03
N ARG A 60 8.01 20.30 -2.89
CA ARG A 60 7.90 21.76 -2.75
C ARG A 60 7.30 22.29 -4.05
N THR A 61 6.27 23.11 -3.93
CA THR A 61 5.59 23.69 -5.10
C THR A 61 6.49 24.69 -5.82
N GLY A 62 6.37 24.79 -7.14
CA GLY A 62 7.05 25.80 -7.95
C GLY A 62 8.53 25.51 -8.18
N MET A 63 8.90 24.22 -8.26
CA MET A 63 10.25 23.85 -8.69
C MET A 63 10.42 24.21 -10.18
N SER A 64 11.61 24.67 -10.57
CA SER A 64 11.95 24.70 -11.99
C SER A 64 12.02 23.27 -12.56
N GLY A 65 11.94 23.12 -13.89
CA GLY A 65 11.98 21.80 -14.53
C GLY A 65 13.24 20.98 -14.17
N ASP A 66 14.41 21.63 -14.08
CA ASP A 66 15.66 20.96 -13.69
C ASP A 66 15.65 20.56 -12.20
N GLU A 67 15.15 21.42 -11.31
CA GLU A 67 14.99 21.09 -9.89
C GLU A 67 14.00 19.95 -9.67
N PHE A 68 12.91 19.92 -10.44
CA PHE A 68 11.90 18.88 -10.37
C PHE A 68 12.47 17.51 -10.79
N GLU A 69 13.22 17.44 -11.88
CA GLU A 69 13.86 16.20 -12.31
C GLU A 69 14.95 15.74 -11.31
N GLN A 70 15.73 16.66 -10.74
CA GLN A 70 16.70 16.34 -9.68
C GLN A 70 16.02 15.83 -8.40
N TRP A 71 14.87 16.41 -8.04
CA TRP A 71 14.05 15.93 -6.93
C TRP A 71 13.53 14.51 -7.20
N LYS A 72 13.02 14.24 -8.40
CA LYS A 72 12.59 12.88 -8.80
C LYS A 72 13.73 11.87 -8.75
N ASP A 73 14.91 12.22 -9.23
CA ASP A 73 16.11 11.38 -9.12
C ASP A 73 16.47 11.10 -7.66
N SER A 74 16.32 12.09 -6.78
CA SER A 74 16.59 11.96 -5.35
C SER A 74 15.56 11.06 -4.64
N VAL A 75 14.27 11.21 -4.95
CA VAL A 75 13.19 10.31 -4.49
C VAL A 75 13.50 8.88 -4.93
N ARG A 76 13.87 8.68 -6.20
CA ARG A 76 14.25 7.37 -6.73
C ARG A 76 15.46 6.77 -6.02
N SER A 77 16.53 7.54 -5.79
CA SER A 77 17.72 7.06 -5.07
C SER A 77 17.40 6.68 -3.63
N ALA A 78 16.55 7.44 -2.93
CA ALA A 78 16.07 7.05 -1.61
C ALA A 78 15.23 5.76 -1.65
N MET A 79 14.32 5.62 -2.62
CA MET A 79 13.53 4.41 -2.80
C MET A 79 14.42 3.19 -3.02
N VAL A 80 15.44 3.29 -3.89
CA VAL A 80 16.46 2.23 -4.09
C VAL A 80 17.12 1.87 -2.75
N THR A 81 17.52 2.88 -1.98
CA THR A 81 18.24 2.71 -0.71
C THR A 81 17.41 1.96 0.34
N ILE A 82 16.13 2.31 0.50
CA ILE A 82 15.28 1.73 1.56
C ILE A 82 14.59 0.43 1.13
N MET A 83 14.37 0.22 -0.17
CA MET A 83 13.78 -1.02 -0.70
C MET A 83 14.80 -2.15 -0.82
N LYS A 84 16.10 -1.83 -0.88
CA LYS A 84 17.23 -2.79 -0.78
C LYS A 84 17.09 -4.00 -1.71
N PHE A 85 16.69 -3.77 -2.96
CA PHE A 85 16.57 -4.86 -3.93
C PHE A 85 17.93 -5.56 -4.11
N PRO A 86 18.00 -6.88 -3.94
CA PRO A 86 19.24 -7.61 -4.12
C PRO A 86 19.58 -7.79 -5.61
N GLU A 87 20.88 -7.90 -5.89
CA GLU A 87 21.36 -8.40 -7.18
C GLU A 87 21.44 -9.93 -7.14
N VAL A 88 20.38 -10.60 -7.58
CA VAL A 88 20.35 -12.07 -7.68
C VAL A 88 20.72 -12.49 -9.10
N LYS A 89 21.66 -13.44 -9.22
CA LYS A 89 22.14 -13.98 -10.51
C LYS A 89 21.84 -15.47 -10.61
N ASN A 90 21.89 -15.99 -11.83
CA ASN A 90 21.82 -17.43 -12.14
C ASN A 90 20.51 -18.12 -11.69
N GLN A 91 19.39 -17.41 -11.67
CA GLN A 91 18.08 -18.04 -11.53
C GLN A 91 17.53 -18.45 -12.91
N PRO A 92 16.78 -19.56 -13.01
CA PRO A 92 16.14 -19.96 -14.26
C PRO A 92 15.15 -18.90 -14.76
N ASP A 93 14.90 -18.89 -16.07
CA ASP A 93 13.84 -18.07 -16.65
C ASP A 93 12.44 -18.52 -16.17
N PRO A 94 11.45 -17.62 -16.12
CA PRO A 94 10.07 -17.99 -15.80
C PRO A 94 9.50 -19.04 -16.76
N VAL A 95 8.67 -19.95 -16.23
CA VAL A 95 8.08 -21.05 -17.00
C VAL A 95 6.56 -21.05 -16.88
N CYS A 96 5.88 -21.28 -18.00
CA CYS A 96 4.43 -21.49 -18.01
C CYS A 96 4.14 -22.93 -17.58
N VAL A 97 3.45 -23.10 -16.45
CA VAL A 97 3.15 -24.42 -15.86
C VAL A 97 1.71 -24.87 -16.12
N LYS A 98 0.83 -23.96 -16.52
CA LYS A 98 -0.56 -24.28 -16.85
C LYS A 98 -1.10 -23.31 -17.89
N THR A 99 -1.90 -23.82 -18.83
CA THR A 99 -2.66 -23.01 -19.79
C THR A 99 -4.06 -23.58 -19.92
N GLU A 100 -5.08 -22.75 -19.73
CA GLU A 100 -6.48 -23.16 -19.84
C GLU A 100 -7.29 -22.15 -20.64
N LYS A 101 -8.23 -22.65 -21.44
CA LYS A 101 -9.18 -21.79 -22.15
C LYS A 101 -10.30 -21.36 -21.22
N ARG A 102 -10.77 -20.14 -21.43
CA ARG A 102 -11.99 -19.55 -20.86
C ARG A 102 -12.81 -18.95 -22.00
N ASP A 103 -13.98 -18.42 -21.68
CA ASP A 103 -14.80 -17.74 -22.68
C ASP A 103 -14.16 -16.40 -23.08
N GLY A 104 -13.74 -16.28 -24.34
CA GLY A 104 -13.11 -15.08 -24.89
C GLY A 104 -11.62 -14.85 -24.56
N TYR A 105 -11.02 -15.62 -23.65
CA TYR A 105 -9.60 -15.48 -23.27
C TYR A 105 -8.95 -16.79 -22.82
N THR A 106 -7.63 -16.81 -22.74
CA THR A 106 -6.83 -17.90 -22.16
C THR A 106 -6.23 -17.42 -20.85
N ILE A 107 -6.22 -18.28 -19.84
CA ILE A 107 -5.49 -18.05 -18.58
C ILE A 107 -4.26 -18.95 -18.53
N GLU A 108 -3.11 -18.35 -18.23
CA GLU A 108 -1.84 -19.03 -18.03
C GLU A 108 -1.39 -18.85 -16.58
N LYS A 109 -0.82 -19.89 -15.99
CA LYS A 109 -0.11 -19.82 -14.71
C LYS A 109 1.38 -19.97 -14.97
N TRP A 110 2.15 -19.04 -14.43
CA TRP A 110 3.60 -19.00 -14.58
C TRP A 110 4.27 -19.17 -13.22
N GLU A 111 5.39 -19.88 -13.21
CA GLU A 111 6.35 -19.89 -12.11
C GLU A 111 7.54 -18.99 -12.46
N PHE A 112 8.10 -18.31 -11.47
CA PHE A 112 9.38 -17.63 -11.56
C PHE A 112 10.20 -17.82 -10.29
N TYR A 113 11.51 -17.64 -10.41
CA TYR A 113 12.48 -18.05 -9.39
C TYR A 113 13.26 -16.82 -8.91
N PRO A 114 12.72 -16.02 -7.97
CA PRO A 114 13.33 -14.74 -7.57
C PRO A 114 14.62 -14.91 -6.73
N PHE A 115 14.77 -16.05 -6.06
CA PHE A 115 15.91 -16.40 -5.20
C PHE A 115 16.21 -17.90 -5.25
N SER A 116 17.40 -18.27 -4.77
CA SER A 116 17.72 -19.67 -4.49
C SER A 116 16.73 -20.27 -3.49
N LYS A 117 16.18 -21.44 -3.82
CA LYS A 117 15.16 -22.16 -3.02
C LYS A 117 13.82 -21.42 -2.90
N SER A 118 13.55 -20.47 -3.79
CA SER A 118 12.30 -19.72 -3.81
C SER A 118 11.64 -19.82 -5.18
N VAL A 119 10.33 -20.04 -5.16
CA VAL A 119 9.45 -19.96 -6.32
C VAL A 119 8.29 -19.05 -5.95
N SER A 120 7.82 -18.27 -6.91
CA SER A 120 6.58 -17.53 -6.82
C SER A 120 5.82 -17.66 -8.14
N THR A 121 4.54 -17.33 -8.14
CA THR A 121 3.65 -17.54 -9.28
C THR A 121 2.87 -16.28 -9.61
N PHE A 122 2.48 -16.17 -10.88
CA PHE A 122 1.55 -15.15 -11.34
C PHE A 122 0.61 -15.74 -12.40
N LEU A 123 -0.56 -15.10 -12.57
CA LEU A 123 -1.54 -15.46 -13.58
C LEU A 123 -1.50 -14.46 -14.74
N VAL A 124 -1.68 -14.94 -15.96
CA VAL A 124 -1.72 -14.11 -17.16
C VAL A 124 -3.01 -14.42 -17.91
N LEU A 125 -3.87 -13.42 -18.07
CA LEU A 125 -5.11 -13.50 -18.85
C LEU A 125 -4.88 -12.82 -20.20
N LYS A 126 -5.03 -13.59 -21.28
CA LYS A 126 -4.74 -13.18 -22.64
C LYS A 126 -6.01 -13.25 -23.48
N PRO A 127 -6.50 -12.15 -24.06
CA PRO A 127 -7.64 -12.19 -24.96
C PRO A 127 -7.40 -13.16 -26.11
N HIS A 128 -8.44 -13.83 -26.59
CA HIS A 128 -8.34 -14.60 -27.82
C HIS A 128 -8.13 -13.68 -29.03
N ASN A 129 -7.55 -14.22 -30.10
CA ASN A 129 -7.40 -13.55 -31.39
C ASN A 129 -6.55 -12.25 -31.37
N LEU A 130 -5.58 -12.15 -30.45
CA LEU A 130 -4.56 -11.10 -30.51
C LEU A 130 -3.82 -11.19 -31.85
N LYS A 131 -3.95 -10.15 -32.69
CA LYS A 131 -3.19 -10.01 -33.95
C LYS A 131 -1.88 -9.27 -33.74
N ASP A 132 -1.91 -8.26 -32.88
CA ASP A 132 -0.81 -7.37 -32.54
C ASP A 132 -0.59 -7.36 -31.02
N ALA A 133 0.53 -6.80 -30.59
CA ALA A 133 0.79 -6.54 -29.17
C ALA A 133 -0.20 -5.52 -28.61
N VAL A 134 -0.79 -5.83 -27.46
CA VAL A 134 -1.78 -4.97 -26.77
C VAL A 134 -1.22 -4.43 -25.45
N PRO A 135 -1.82 -3.39 -24.86
CA PRO A 135 -1.45 -2.95 -23.51
C PRO A 135 -1.47 -4.10 -22.50
N GLY A 136 -0.46 -4.12 -21.64
CA GLY A 136 -0.35 -5.09 -20.54
C GLY A 136 -0.59 -4.39 -19.21
N ILE A 137 -1.41 -4.96 -18.34
CA ILE A 137 -1.76 -4.36 -17.06
C ILE A 137 -1.36 -5.31 -15.93
N LEU A 138 -0.45 -4.88 -15.07
CA LEU A 138 -0.05 -5.58 -13.85
C LEU A 138 -1.06 -5.25 -12.74
N CYS A 139 -1.77 -6.26 -12.25
CA CYS A 139 -2.84 -6.16 -11.26
C CYS A 139 -2.34 -6.63 -9.89
N ILE A 140 -2.32 -5.74 -8.91
CA ILE A 140 -1.82 -6.03 -7.56
C ILE A 140 -2.99 -5.97 -6.55
N PRO A 141 -3.25 -7.05 -5.79
CA PRO A 141 -4.42 -7.16 -4.93
C PRO A 141 -4.31 -6.34 -3.64
N GLY A 142 -5.44 -6.22 -2.95
CA GLY A 142 -5.51 -5.64 -1.61
C GLY A 142 -5.14 -6.64 -0.49
N SER A 143 -5.19 -6.18 0.76
CA SER A 143 -5.01 -7.05 1.92
C SER A 143 -6.09 -8.14 1.97
N GLY A 144 -5.69 -9.38 2.24
CA GLY A 144 -6.61 -10.52 2.37
C GLY A 144 -7.09 -11.09 1.03
N ARG A 145 -6.55 -10.60 -0.09
CA ARG A 145 -6.95 -10.97 -1.45
C ARG A 145 -5.81 -11.62 -2.23
N THR A 146 -6.13 -12.29 -3.34
CA THR A 146 -5.20 -13.14 -4.09
C THR A 146 -5.32 -12.90 -5.61
N LYS A 147 -4.32 -13.36 -6.35
CA LYS A 147 -4.33 -13.33 -7.82
C LYS A 147 -5.48 -14.12 -8.44
N GLU A 148 -5.91 -15.21 -7.80
CA GLU A 148 -7.08 -15.99 -8.25
C GLU A 148 -8.37 -15.16 -8.15
N GLY A 149 -8.56 -14.46 -7.01
CA GLY A 149 -9.68 -13.53 -6.83
C GLY A 149 -9.69 -12.43 -7.90
N LEU A 150 -8.53 -11.84 -8.20
CA LEU A 150 -8.41 -10.85 -9.30
C LEU A 150 -8.76 -11.44 -10.67
N ALA A 151 -8.39 -12.70 -10.92
CA ALA A 151 -8.66 -13.42 -12.16
C ALA A 151 -10.10 -13.94 -12.29
N GLY A 152 -10.92 -13.85 -11.23
CA GLY A 152 -12.24 -14.47 -11.19
C GLY A 152 -12.20 -15.99 -11.13
N GLU A 153 -11.15 -16.54 -10.52
CA GLU A 153 -10.94 -17.97 -10.35
C GLU A 153 -11.05 -18.35 -8.87
N PRO A 154 -11.52 -19.56 -8.54
CA PRO A 154 -11.54 -20.02 -7.15
C PRO A 154 -10.12 -20.07 -6.58
N GLY A 155 -9.99 -19.83 -5.26
CA GLY A 155 -8.70 -19.89 -4.59
C GLY A 155 -8.08 -21.29 -4.64
N ILE A 156 -6.77 -21.38 -4.45
CA ILE A 156 -6.02 -22.65 -4.46
C ILE A 156 -6.52 -23.66 -3.41
N CYS A 157 -7.23 -23.20 -2.38
CA CYS A 157 -8.03 -24.04 -1.50
C CYS A 157 -9.34 -23.34 -1.12
N PRO A 158 -10.35 -24.07 -0.61
CA PRO A 158 -11.68 -23.52 -0.32
C PRO A 158 -11.70 -22.33 0.65
N LYS A 159 -10.81 -22.30 1.66
CA LYS A 159 -10.75 -21.23 2.66
C LYS A 159 -10.13 -19.93 2.13
N LEU A 160 -9.45 -19.99 0.98
CA LEU A 160 -8.80 -18.84 0.34
C LEU A 160 -9.61 -18.30 -0.85
N THR A 161 -10.78 -18.87 -1.13
CA THR A 161 -11.65 -18.41 -2.21
C THR A 161 -12.32 -17.09 -1.84
N GLU A 162 -12.18 -16.09 -2.71
CA GLU A 162 -12.89 -14.82 -2.65
C GLU A 162 -14.23 -14.88 -3.42
N ASP A 163 -14.98 -13.78 -3.42
CA ASP A 163 -16.14 -13.63 -4.30
C ASP A 163 -15.71 -13.41 -5.76
N THR A 164 -15.48 -14.52 -6.45
CA THR A 164 -15.11 -14.58 -7.87
C THR A 164 -16.19 -14.09 -8.83
N THR A 165 -17.40 -13.81 -8.34
CA THR A 165 -18.50 -13.32 -9.17
C THR A 165 -18.69 -11.81 -9.09
N ASP A 166 -18.12 -11.16 -8.07
CA ASP A 166 -18.21 -9.72 -7.91
C ASP A 166 -17.19 -9.00 -8.83
N PRO A 167 -17.64 -8.18 -9.81
CA PRO A 167 -16.74 -7.38 -10.64
C PRO A 167 -15.90 -6.40 -9.81
N LYS A 168 -16.30 -6.06 -8.58
CA LYS A 168 -15.52 -5.21 -7.67
C LYS A 168 -14.26 -5.90 -7.11
N VAL A 169 -14.17 -7.22 -7.23
CA VAL A 169 -13.02 -8.04 -6.82
C VAL A 169 -12.15 -8.40 -8.03
N THR A 170 -12.79 -8.76 -9.14
CA THR A 170 -12.17 -9.44 -10.28
C THR A 170 -11.46 -8.49 -11.28
N MET A 171 -10.53 -7.68 -10.77
CA MET A 171 -9.77 -6.67 -11.54
C MET A 171 -9.20 -7.21 -12.86
N ALA A 172 -8.44 -8.32 -12.81
CA ALA A 172 -7.77 -8.86 -14.00
C ALA A 172 -8.78 -9.44 -15.00
N LEU A 173 -9.87 -10.06 -14.52
CA LEU A 173 -10.96 -10.53 -15.38
C LEU A 173 -11.65 -9.38 -16.12
N ASN A 174 -11.89 -8.26 -15.45
CA ASN A 174 -12.51 -7.10 -16.08
C ASN A 174 -11.59 -6.54 -17.18
N LEU A 175 -10.29 -6.43 -16.91
CA LEU A 175 -9.32 -5.87 -17.85
C LEU A 175 -9.09 -6.75 -19.09
N VAL A 176 -9.11 -8.08 -18.95
CA VAL A 176 -8.99 -8.96 -20.14
C VAL A 176 -10.22 -8.85 -21.04
N LYS A 177 -11.42 -8.60 -20.48
CA LYS A 177 -12.64 -8.36 -21.26
C LYS A 177 -12.59 -7.06 -22.06
N GLU A 178 -11.78 -6.10 -21.64
CA GLU A 178 -11.50 -4.86 -22.38
C GLU A 178 -10.44 -5.03 -23.49
N GLY A 179 -9.92 -6.25 -23.70
CA GLY A 179 -8.94 -6.54 -24.74
C GLY A 179 -7.48 -6.30 -24.34
N TYR A 180 -7.23 -6.04 -23.06
CA TYR A 180 -5.87 -5.93 -22.52
C TYR A 180 -5.33 -7.30 -22.10
N VAL A 181 -4.00 -7.42 -22.02
CA VAL A 181 -3.39 -8.54 -21.30
C VAL A 181 -3.34 -8.16 -19.82
N ALA A 182 -3.97 -8.95 -18.96
CA ALA A 182 -3.96 -8.73 -17.51
C ALA A 182 -3.02 -9.73 -16.83
N VAL A 183 -2.14 -9.25 -15.96
CA VAL A 183 -1.18 -10.06 -15.21
C VAL A 183 -1.46 -9.88 -13.73
N ALA A 184 -1.94 -10.92 -13.05
CA ALA A 184 -2.29 -10.86 -11.63
C ALA A 184 -1.19 -11.52 -10.78
N VAL A 185 -0.73 -10.79 -9.76
CA VAL A 185 0.27 -11.26 -8.79
C VAL A 185 -0.36 -11.44 -7.40
N ASP A 186 0.29 -12.23 -6.55
CA ASP A 186 -0.03 -12.28 -5.12
C ASP A 186 0.82 -11.27 -4.35
N ASN A 187 0.25 -10.73 -3.27
CA ASN A 187 1.05 -10.09 -2.23
C ASN A 187 1.82 -11.14 -1.43
N ALA A 188 3.03 -10.84 -0.97
CA ALA A 188 3.79 -11.75 -0.13
C ALA A 188 3.01 -12.16 1.14
N ALA A 189 3.01 -13.47 1.43
CA ALA A 189 2.23 -14.15 2.49
C ALA A 189 0.72 -14.37 2.19
N ALA A 190 0.22 -13.97 1.02
CA ALA A 190 -1.18 -14.15 0.64
C ALA A 190 -1.37 -15.19 -0.46
N GLY A 191 -2.58 -15.77 -0.53
CA GLY A 191 -2.99 -16.65 -1.63
C GLY A 191 -2.11 -17.90 -1.73
N GLU A 192 -1.54 -18.15 -2.90
CA GLU A 192 -0.64 -19.29 -3.07
C GLU A 192 0.68 -19.16 -2.30
N ALA A 193 1.02 -17.94 -1.89
CA ALA A 193 2.18 -17.66 -1.05
C ALA A 193 1.86 -17.68 0.46
N SER A 194 0.67 -18.14 0.87
CA SER A 194 0.30 -18.31 2.28
C SER A 194 0.98 -19.51 2.93
N ASP A 195 0.83 -19.67 4.25
CA ASP A 195 1.32 -20.82 5.01
C ASP A 195 0.15 -21.73 5.42
N LEU A 196 -0.25 -21.71 6.71
CA LEU A 196 -1.24 -22.61 7.28
C LEU A 196 -2.69 -22.09 7.20
N GLU A 197 -2.90 -20.91 6.62
CA GLU A 197 -4.22 -20.27 6.56
C GLU A 197 -5.25 -21.09 5.79
N CYS A 198 -4.79 -21.88 4.82
CA CYS A 198 -5.61 -22.81 4.05
C CYS A 198 -6.34 -23.84 4.93
N TYR A 199 -5.91 -24.05 6.18
CA TYR A 199 -6.50 -24.98 7.13
C TYR A 199 -7.41 -24.34 8.18
N ASP A 200 -7.29 -23.03 8.43
CA ASP A 200 -8.08 -22.34 9.46
C ASP A 200 -8.43 -20.90 9.08
N LYS A 201 -7.43 -20.01 9.10
CA LYS A 201 -7.61 -18.55 9.12
C LYS A 201 -8.09 -17.93 7.80
N GLY A 202 -8.04 -18.65 6.69
CA GLY A 202 -8.53 -18.17 5.40
C GLY A 202 -7.86 -16.87 4.98
N TRP A 203 -8.64 -15.85 4.65
CA TRP A 203 -8.15 -14.52 4.21
C TRP A 203 -7.33 -13.76 5.25
N ASN A 204 -7.36 -14.16 6.53
CA ASN A 204 -6.61 -13.50 7.60
C ASN A 204 -5.17 -14.01 7.67
N TYR A 205 -4.38 -13.70 6.64
CA TYR A 205 -2.99 -14.11 6.50
C TYR A 205 -2.06 -13.46 7.54
N ASP A 206 -1.06 -14.21 7.99
CA ASP A 206 -0.02 -13.72 8.90
C ASP A 206 1.09 -12.98 8.13
N TYR A 207 0.74 -11.81 7.59
CA TYR A 207 1.73 -10.91 6.97
C TYR A 207 2.82 -10.48 7.96
N ASP A 208 2.46 -10.35 9.24
CA ASP A 208 3.30 -9.73 10.25
C ASP A 208 4.48 -10.63 10.64
N VAL A 209 4.27 -11.96 10.75
CA VAL A 209 5.38 -12.88 11.03
C VAL A 209 6.42 -12.88 9.91
N VAL A 210 5.98 -12.86 8.64
CA VAL A 210 6.88 -12.75 7.47
C VAL A 210 7.61 -11.42 7.49
N SER A 211 6.90 -10.33 7.77
CA SER A 211 7.47 -8.98 7.90
C SER A 211 8.54 -8.94 8.98
N ARG A 212 8.32 -9.61 10.12
CA ARG A 212 9.29 -9.70 11.20
C ARG A 212 10.60 -10.36 10.76
N TYR A 213 10.56 -11.49 10.05
CA TYR A 213 11.78 -12.11 9.54
C TYR A 213 12.54 -11.19 8.58
N LEU A 214 11.84 -10.48 7.70
CA LEU A 214 12.45 -9.55 6.76
C LEU A 214 13.12 -8.37 7.48
N LEU A 215 12.45 -7.80 8.49
CA LEU A 215 12.99 -6.72 9.31
C LEU A 215 14.27 -7.14 10.06
N GLU A 216 14.30 -8.35 10.63
CA GLU A 216 15.50 -8.89 11.30
C GLU A 216 16.69 -9.07 10.34
N LEU A 217 16.41 -9.36 9.07
CA LEU A 217 17.43 -9.46 8.01
C LEU A 217 17.82 -8.10 7.42
N GLY A 218 17.34 -6.99 8.00
CA GLY A 218 17.60 -5.64 7.52
C GLY A 218 16.84 -5.28 6.23
N TRP A 219 15.84 -6.05 5.86
CA TRP A 219 14.91 -5.80 4.76
C TRP A 219 13.53 -5.39 5.29
N ASN A 220 12.47 -5.46 4.48
CA ASN A 220 11.09 -5.16 4.88
C ASN A 220 10.11 -5.83 3.90
N TRP A 221 8.85 -5.98 4.32
CA TRP A 221 7.81 -6.65 3.53
C TRP A 221 7.56 -5.97 2.18
N LEU A 222 7.48 -4.63 2.16
CA LEU A 222 7.26 -3.89 0.92
C LEU A 222 8.43 -4.05 -0.07
N GLY A 223 9.67 -4.00 0.42
CA GLY A 223 10.88 -4.22 -0.38
C GLY A 223 10.93 -5.64 -0.96
N TYR A 224 10.51 -6.65 -0.19
CA TYR A 224 10.42 -8.02 -0.67
C TYR A 224 9.35 -8.20 -1.75
N THR A 225 8.10 -7.81 -1.48
CA THR A 225 7.00 -7.99 -2.44
C THR A 225 7.22 -7.16 -3.71
N SER A 226 7.74 -5.93 -3.58
CA SER A 226 8.07 -5.10 -4.74
C SER A 226 9.22 -5.69 -5.57
N TYR A 227 10.17 -6.37 -4.94
CA TYR A 227 11.24 -7.07 -5.68
C TYR A 227 10.66 -8.23 -6.49
N LEU A 228 9.71 -9.01 -5.95
CA LEU A 228 9.00 -10.06 -6.67
C LEU A 228 8.23 -9.47 -7.87
N ASP A 229 7.40 -8.46 -7.62
CA ASP A 229 6.57 -7.81 -8.66
C ASP A 229 7.42 -7.19 -9.76
N MET A 230 8.58 -6.64 -9.42
CA MET A 230 9.55 -6.14 -10.40
C MET A 230 10.06 -7.23 -11.35
N GLN A 231 10.18 -8.49 -10.91
CA GLN A 231 10.56 -9.58 -11.81
C GLN A 231 9.43 -9.93 -12.79
N VAL A 232 8.17 -9.88 -12.32
CA VAL A 232 6.99 -10.05 -13.19
C VAL A 232 6.90 -8.92 -14.21
N LEU A 233 7.13 -7.67 -13.80
CA LEU A 233 7.18 -6.52 -14.71
C LEU A 233 8.28 -6.69 -15.78
N LYS A 234 9.48 -7.15 -15.39
CA LYS A 234 10.56 -7.46 -16.35
C LYS A 234 10.17 -8.59 -17.31
N TRP A 235 9.44 -9.60 -16.84
CA TRP A 235 8.89 -10.64 -17.70
C TRP A 235 7.87 -10.06 -18.70
N MET A 236 6.97 -9.18 -18.26
CA MET A 236 5.98 -8.52 -19.13
C MET A 236 6.66 -7.77 -20.28
N LYS A 237 7.73 -7.03 -19.97
CA LYS A 237 8.53 -6.27 -20.95
C LYS A 237 9.22 -7.14 -22.03
N LYS A 238 9.31 -8.46 -21.83
CA LYS A 238 9.90 -9.41 -22.78
C LYS A 238 8.85 -10.12 -23.66
N GLN A 239 7.55 -9.97 -23.38
CA GLN A 239 6.51 -10.68 -24.12
C GLN A 239 6.20 -9.98 -25.44
N SER A 240 6.24 -10.71 -26.56
CA SER A 240 5.94 -10.16 -27.88
C SER A 240 4.48 -9.71 -28.06
N PHE A 241 3.57 -10.23 -27.24
CA PHE A 241 2.15 -9.88 -27.25
C PHE A 241 1.79 -8.74 -26.28
N ILE A 242 2.75 -8.24 -25.49
CA ILE A 242 2.57 -7.07 -24.62
C ILE A 242 3.28 -5.88 -25.25
N LYS A 243 2.55 -4.79 -25.45
CA LYS A 243 3.09 -3.53 -25.94
C LYS A 243 3.94 -2.87 -24.84
N LYS A 244 5.27 -3.00 -24.97
CA LYS A 244 6.25 -2.60 -23.93
C LYS A 244 6.10 -1.14 -23.46
N ASP A 245 5.73 -0.22 -24.34
CA ASP A 245 5.52 1.21 -24.05
C ASP A 245 4.09 1.54 -23.59
N ARG A 246 3.25 0.52 -23.34
CA ARG A 246 1.88 0.63 -22.81
C ARG A 246 1.63 -0.36 -21.67
N ILE A 247 2.62 -0.51 -20.79
CA ILE A 247 2.45 -1.27 -19.55
C ILE A 247 1.87 -0.37 -18.45
N VAL A 248 0.74 -0.77 -17.87
CA VAL A 248 0.09 -0.09 -16.75
C VAL A 248 0.28 -0.90 -15.48
N VAL A 249 0.47 -0.25 -14.34
CA VAL A 249 0.43 -0.92 -13.03
C VAL A 249 -0.79 -0.45 -12.26
N SER A 250 -1.62 -1.39 -11.82
CA SER A 250 -2.90 -1.15 -11.16
C SER A 250 -2.91 -1.79 -9.79
N GLY A 251 -2.94 -0.96 -8.75
CA GLY A 251 -2.97 -1.38 -7.35
C GLY A 251 -4.32 -1.11 -6.70
N PHE A 252 -4.84 -2.09 -5.96
CA PHE A 252 -6.01 -1.93 -5.09
C PHE A 252 -5.59 -2.00 -3.62
N SER A 253 -6.00 -1.02 -2.79
CA SER A 253 -5.72 -1.01 -1.36
C SER A 253 -4.20 -1.16 -1.10
N LEU A 254 -3.79 -2.18 -0.33
CA LEU A 254 -2.39 -2.58 -0.11
C LEU A 254 -1.54 -2.65 -1.39
N GLY A 255 -2.12 -3.05 -2.53
CA GLY A 255 -1.40 -3.17 -3.81
C GLY A 255 -0.91 -1.83 -4.39
N THR A 256 -1.38 -0.69 -3.86
CA THR A 256 -0.87 0.63 -4.25
C THR A 256 0.56 0.89 -3.75
N GLU A 257 1.00 0.22 -2.68
CA GLU A 257 2.35 0.38 -2.14
C GLU A 257 3.43 -0.17 -3.09
N PRO A 258 3.41 -1.45 -3.52
CA PRO A 258 4.36 -1.92 -4.52
C PRO A 258 4.19 -1.22 -5.87
N MET A 259 2.97 -0.80 -6.25
CA MET A 259 2.76 0.04 -7.45
C MET A 259 3.62 1.32 -7.40
N MET A 260 3.64 2.02 -6.26
CA MET A 260 4.48 3.20 -6.05
C MET A 260 5.98 2.87 -6.16
N VAL A 261 6.42 1.77 -5.56
CA VAL A 261 7.83 1.33 -5.63
C VAL A 261 8.23 1.03 -7.07
N LEU A 262 7.45 0.21 -7.78
CA LEU A 262 7.69 -0.12 -9.19
C LEU A 262 7.71 1.14 -10.05
N GLY A 263 6.74 2.03 -9.85
CA GLY A 263 6.63 3.29 -10.58
C GLY A 263 7.85 4.19 -10.41
N VAL A 264 8.36 4.34 -9.19
CA VAL A 264 9.57 5.14 -8.93
C VAL A 264 10.82 4.49 -9.54
N LEU A 265 10.96 3.18 -9.42
CA LEU A 265 12.17 2.47 -9.85
C LEU A 265 12.25 2.28 -11.38
N ASP A 266 11.11 2.11 -12.05
CA ASP A 266 10.99 1.84 -13.48
C ASP A 266 10.24 2.97 -14.21
N ARG A 267 11.00 3.80 -14.93
CA ARG A 267 10.48 4.95 -15.68
C ARG A 267 9.75 4.59 -16.97
N ASP A 268 9.84 3.34 -17.44
CA ASP A 268 9.18 2.93 -18.70
C ASP A 268 7.72 2.51 -18.50
N ILE A 269 7.26 2.37 -17.25
CA ILE A 269 5.83 2.14 -16.97
C ILE A 269 5.04 3.31 -17.57
N TYR A 270 3.98 2.99 -18.30
CA TYR A 270 3.20 3.99 -19.03
C TYR A 270 2.25 4.76 -18.10
N ALA A 271 1.47 4.07 -17.28
CA ALA A 271 0.43 4.68 -16.45
C ALA A 271 0.17 3.90 -15.16
N PHE A 272 -0.58 4.51 -14.24
CA PHE A 272 -0.86 3.99 -12.90
C PHE A 272 -2.35 4.10 -12.53
N VAL A 273 -2.87 3.05 -11.89
CA VAL A 273 -4.18 3.09 -11.23
C VAL A 273 -3.96 2.98 -9.72
N TYR A 274 -4.20 4.08 -9.00
CA TYR A 274 -4.12 4.16 -7.56
C TYR A 274 -5.54 4.02 -6.98
N ASN A 275 -5.95 2.78 -6.68
CA ASN A 275 -7.27 2.51 -6.08
C ASN A 275 -7.16 2.26 -4.58
N ASP A 276 -6.75 3.31 -3.87
CA ASP A 276 -6.87 3.50 -2.43
C ASP A 276 -6.97 5.01 -2.18
N PHE A 277 -7.30 5.44 -0.96
CA PHE A 277 -7.20 6.85 -0.64
C PHE A 277 -5.72 7.28 -0.55
N LEU A 278 -5.41 8.48 -1.02
CA LEU A 278 -4.07 9.04 -0.89
C LEU A 278 -3.81 9.43 0.56
N CYS A 279 -2.79 8.82 1.18
CA CYS A 279 -2.56 8.94 2.62
C CYS A 279 -1.21 9.56 2.95
N GLN A 280 -1.21 10.68 3.68
CA GLN A 280 -0.03 11.17 4.38
C GLN A 280 0.17 10.32 5.66
N THR A 281 0.96 9.23 5.54
CA THR A 281 1.02 8.20 6.59
C THR A 281 1.76 8.62 7.86
N GLN A 282 2.74 9.52 7.75
CA GLN A 282 3.42 10.10 8.91
C GLN A 282 2.46 10.96 9.75
N GLU A 283 1.72 11.87 9.11
CA GLU A 283 0.71 12.71 9.76
C GLU A 283 -0.35 11.82 10.41
N ARG A 284 -0.83 10.77 9.71
CA ARG A 284 -1.76 9.78 10.29
C ARG A 284 -1.25 9.19 11.61
N ALA A 285 0.02 8.80 11.67
CA ALA A 285 0.63 8.24 12.88
C ALA A 285 0.79 9.27 14.01
N VAL A 286 1.00 10.54 13.65
CA VAL A 286 1.06 11.67 14.59
C VAL A 286 -0.31 12.02 15.16
N VAL A 287 -1.36 12.00 14.35
CA VAL A 287 -2.67 12.53 14.76
C VAL A 287 -3.61 11.49 15.35
N ILE A 288 -3.49 10.21 14.97
CA ILE A 288 -4.27 9.12 15.58
C ILE A 288 -3.63 8.71 16.91
N THR A 289 -3.94 9.47 17.94
CA THR A 289 -3.40 9.23 19.28
C THR A 289 -4.48 8.97 20.32
N ALA A 290 -5.77 9.10 20.01
CA ALA A 290 -6.83 8.86 20.99
C ALA A 290 -6.74 7.42 21.55
N PRO A 291 -6.75 7.23 22.88
CA PRO A 291 -6.74 5.90 23.46
C PRO A 291 -8.02 5.13 23.13
N ASN A 292 -7.88 3.83 22.86
CA ASN A 292 -8.99 2.92 22.65
C ASN A 292 -9.61 2.44 23.99
N LYS A 293 -10.60 1.55 23.91
CA LYS A 293 -11.32 1.03 25.09
C LYS A 293 -10.42 0.24 26.06
N GLU A 294 -9.31 -0.31 25.56
CA GLU A 294 -8.30 -1.02 26.33
C GLU A 294 -7.17 -0.10 26.84
N ASN A 295 -7.33 1.23 26.74
CA ASN A 295 -6.34 2.24 27.11
C ASN A 295 -4.99 2.08 26.38
N ARG A 296 -5.05 1.67 25.12
CA ARG A 296 -3.90 1.60 24.20
C ARG A 296 -4.06 2.65 23.11
N ARG A 297 -2.95 3.01 22.47
CA ARG A 297 -2.92 3.85 21.27
C ARG A 297 -2.43 2.98 20.12
N PRO A 298 -3.33 2.25 19.42
CA PRO A 298 -2.92 1.39 18.32
C PRO A 298 -2.22 2.21 17.25
N PHE A 299 -1.13 1.68 16.70
CA PHE A 299 -0.54 2.27 15.50
C PHE A 299 -1.52 2.15 14.33
N PRO A 300 -1.53 3.07 13.35
CA PRO A 300 -2.55 3.07 12.29
C PRO A 300 -2.62 1.78 11.45
N ASN A 301 -1.53 1.02 11.37
CA ASN A 301 -1.45 -0.24 10.65
C ASN A 301 -0.35 -1.15 11.23
N SER A 302 -0.23 -2.38 10.71
CA SER A 302 0.69 -3.39 11.22
C SER A 302 2.12 -3.25 10.65
N ILE A 303 3.03 -4.10 11.12
CA ILE A 303 4.45 -4.07 10.72
C ILE A 303 4.70 -4.48 9.25
N ARG A 304 3.69 -4.98 8.52
CA ARG A 304 3.81 -5.15 7.06
C ARG A 304 4.08 -3.83 6.33
N HIS A 305 3.65 -2.71 6.92
CA HIS A 305 3.86 -1.36 6.40
C HIS A 305 5.11 -0.68 6.97
N LEU A 306 5.91 -1.40 7.78
CA LEU A 306 7.12 -0.85 8.37
C LEU A 306 8.28 -0.95 7.38
N ILE A 307 8.65 0.19 6.81
CA ILE A 307 9.90 0.35 6.05
C ILE A 307 10.81 1.28 6.87
N PRO A 308 11.89 0.75 7.48
CA PRO A 308 12.84 1.58 8.21
C PRO A 308 13.33 2.76 7.36
N ASP A 309 13.40 3.94 7.98
CA ASP A 309 13.80 5.22 7.38
C ASP A 309 12.88 5.84 6.31
N TYR A 310 11.73 5.24 5.97
CA TYR A 310 10.83 5.77 4.94
C TYR A 310 10.46 7.25 5.15
N TRP A 311 9.97 7.59 6.35
CA TRP A 311 9.58 8.96 6.71
C TRP A 311 10.73 9.95 6.88
N LYS A 312 11.99 9.49 6.86
CA LYS A 312 13.13 10.41 6.73
C LYS A 312 13.26 10.96 5.30
N TYR A 313 12.62 10.32 4.32
CA TYR A 313 12.72 10.69 2.91
C TYR A 313 11.43 11.30 2.36
N PHE A 314 10.28 10.65 2.52
CA PHE A 314 9.04 11.07 1.89
C PHE A 314 7.79 10.44 2.53
N ASN A 315 6.61 10.91 2.12
CA ASN A 315 5.31 10.26 2.31
C ASN A 315 4.68 9.89 0.94
N PHE A 316 3.54 9.20 0.95
CA PHE A 316 2.90 8.74 -0.28
C PHE A 316 2.54 9.87 -1.27
N PRO A 317 2.06 11.06 -0.84
CA PRO A 317 1.83 12.17 -1.77
C PRO A 317 3.09 12.58 -2.54
N ASP A 318 4.26 12.64 -1.88
CA ASP A 318 5.53 12.97 -2.52
C ASP A 318 5.95 11.90 -3.53
N VAL A 319 5.80 10.63 -3.14
CA VAL A 319 6.14 9.48 -4.00
C VAL A 319 5.24 9.45 -5.23
N ALA A 320 3.93 9.63 -5.07
CA ALA A 320 2.98 9.66 -6.16
C ALA A 320 3.19 10.87 -7.09
N ALA A 321 3.51 12.04 -6.54
CA ALA A 321 3.91 13.22 -7.31
C ALA A 321 5.16 12.96 -8.17
N SER A 322 6.13 12.20 -7.66
CA SER A 322 7.36 11.87 -8.40
C SER A 322 7.12 10.98 -9.63
N LEU A 323 5.92 10.39 -9.76
CA LEU A 323 5.55 9.58 -10.92
C LEU A 323 5.27 10.41 -12.17
N ALA A 324 5.04 11.72 -12.03
CA ALA A 324 4.84 12.64 -13.13
C ALA A 324 5.99 12.57 -14.15
N PRO A 325 5.73 12.69 -15.45
CA PRO A 325 4.46 13.08 -16.07
C PRO A 325 3.52 11.91 -16.41
N ARG A 326 3.78 10.69 -15.96
CA ARG A 326 3.06 9.49 -16.43
C ARG A 326 1.60 9.51 -15.98
N PRO A 327 0.62 9.17 -16.84
CA PRO A 327 -0.78 9.19 -16.46
C PRO A 327 -1.10 8.41 -15.17
N ILE A 328 -1.87 9.02 -14.26
CA ILE A 328 -2.31 8.37 -13.02
C ILE A 328 -3.76 8.77 -12.69
N ILE A 329 -4.53 7.81 -12.17
CA ILE A 329 -5.86 8.05 -11.61
C ILE A 329 -5.90 7.66 -10.13
N PHE A 330 -6.49 8.54 -9.30
CA PHE A 330 -6.83 8.29 -7.90
C PHE A 330 -8.34 8.16 -7.77
N THR A 331 -8.83 7.05 -7.24
CA THR A 331 -10.26 6.72 -7.32
C THR A 331 -11.01 6.78 -5.99
N GLU A 332 -10.29 6.94 -4.87
CA GLU A 332 -10.83 6.80 -3.52
C GLU A 332 -10.44 7.95 -2.58
N GLY A 333 -10.20 9.14 -3.14
CA GLY A 333 -10.05 10.36 -2.33
C GLY A 333 -8.76 10.41 -1.51
N GLY A 334 -8.87 11.01 -0.33
CA GLY A 334 -7.78 11.58 0.45
C GLY A 334 -8.07 13.03 0.81
N LEU A 335 -7.14 13.71 1.47
CA LEU A 335 -7.24 15.14 1.74
C LEU A 335 -7.04 15.97 0.45
N ASP A 336 -7.84 17.02 0.30
CA ASP A 336 -7.72 17.94 -0.85
C ASP A 336 -6.31 18.55 -0.96
N ARG A 337 -5.64 18.80 0.18
CA ARG A 337 -4.23 19.27 0.25
C ARG A 337 -3.28 18.34 -0.50
N ASP A 338 -3.40 17.04 -0.30
CA ASP A 338 -2.48 16.07 -0.87
C ASP A 338 -2.74 15.89 -2.38
N PHE A 339 -3.99 16.07 -2.84
CA PHE A 339 -4.29 16.17 -4.28
C PHE A 339 -3.73 17.45 -4.91
N ARG A 340 -3.79 18.59 -4.23
CA ARG A 340 -3.14 19.83 -4.72
C ARG A 340 -1.63 19.67 -4.87
N LEU A 341 -0.99 18.98 -3.93
CA LEU A 341 0.44 18.67 -3.99
C LEU A 341 0.77 17.90 -5.28
N ILE A 342 0.03 16.83 -5.58
CA ILE A 342 0.24 16.05 -6.80
C ILE A 342 -0.09 16.89 -8.04
N GLN A 343 -1.21 17.62 -8.05
CA GLN A 343 -1.55 18.48 -9.19
C GLN A 343 -0.42 19.44 -9.52
N SER A 344 0.16 20.10 -8.50
CA SER A 344 1.30 21.00 -8.69
C SER A 344 2.50 20.29 -9.32
N ALA A 345 2.80 19.04 -8.96
CA ALA A 345 3.91 18.29 -9.57
C ALA A 345 3.65 17.98 -11.05
N TYR A 346 2.40 17.72 -11.42
CA TYR A 346 2.01 17.52 -12.82
C TYR A 346 1.99 18.85 -13.60
N ASP A 347 1.65 19.96 -12.95
CA ASP A 347 1.76 21.31 -13.51
C ASP A 347 3.23 21.66 -13.79
N ASP A 348 4.13 21.43 -12.81
CA ASP A 348 5.57 21.77 -12.88
C ASP A 348 6.29 21.00 -14.01
N CYS A 349 5.82 19.78 -14.36
CA CYS A 349 6.34 19.02 -15.50
C CYS A 349 5.61 19.26 -16.83
N GLY A 350 4.65 20.20 -16.87
CA GLY A 350 3.92 20.59 -18.08
C GLY A 350 2.91 19.56 -18.58
N LYS A 351 2.44 18.66 -17.71
CA LYS A 351 1.44 17.62 -18.01
C LYS A 351 0.29 17.59 -16.99
N PRO A 352 -0.37 18.74 -16.72
CA PRO A 352 -1.45 18.84 -15.73
C PRO A 352 -2.61 17.89 -16.01
N GLU A 353 -2.85 17.55 -17.29
CA GLU A 353 -3.94 16.70 -17.77
C GLU A 353 -3.73 15.20 -17.52
N ASN A 354 -2.51 14.80 -17.11
CA ASN A 354 -2.16 13.39 -16.93
C ASN A 354 -2.53 12.85 -15.55
N VAL A 355 -2.96 13.69 -14.61
CA VAL A 355 -3.48 13.25 -13.31
C VAL A 355 -4.99 13.44 -13.25
N GLU A 356 -5.69 12.41 -12.77
CA GLU A 356 -7.14 12.44 -12.56
C GLU A 356 -7.48 12.06 -11.11
N PHE A 357 -8.29 12.89 -10.44
CA PHE A 357 -8.65 12.72 -9.03
C PHE A 357 -10.15 12.50 -8.86
N HIS A 358 -10.50 11.49 -8.07
CA HIS A 358 -11.87 11.24 -7.63
C HIS A 358 -11.90 11.04 -6.13
N HIS A 359 -12.97 11.51 -5.49
CA HIS A 359 -13.31 11.15 -4.11
C HIS A 359 -14.38 10.06 -4.11
N TYR A 360 -14.52 9.38 -2.98
CA TYR A 360 -15.70 8.55 -2.71
C TYR A 360 -16.99 9.33 -2.99
N PRO A 361 -18.06 8.68 -3.49
CA PRO A 361 -19.34 9.36 -3.76
C PRO A 361 -19.88 10.16 -2.56
N LYS A 362 -19.66 9.66 -1.34
CA LYS A 362 -20.03 10.33 -0.08
C LYS A 362 -19.38 11.72 0.07
N PHE A 363 -18.17 11.89 -0.42
CA PHE A 363 -17.33 13.09 -0.27
C PHE A 363 -17.03 13.79 -1.61
N ALA A 364 -17.68 13.40 -2.70
CA ALA A 364 -17.50 14.02 -4.02
C ALA A 364 -17.86 15.52 -4.01
N ASP A 365 -18.92 15.87 -3.28
CA ASP A 365 -19.28 17.26 -3.00
C ASP A 365 -18.25 17.91 -2.05
N LYS A 366 -17.59 18.97 -2.53
CA LYS A 366 -16.56 19.70 -1.77
C LYS A 366 -17.09 20.30 -0.46
N THR A 367 -18.39 20.61 -0.37
CA THR A 367 -18.99 21.14 0.87
C THR A 367 -19.01 20.12 2.02
N LYS A 368 -18.80 18.83 1.72
CA LYS A 368 -18.73 17.74 2.70
C LYS A 368 -17.31 17.41 3.16
N ARG A 369 -16.30 18.14 2.65
CA ARG A 369 -14.89 17.91 2.93
C ARG A 369 -14.33 19.03 3.80
N ASN A 370 -13.35 18.68 4.61
CA ASN A 370 -12.58 19.64 5.39
C ASN A 370 -11.24 19.89 4.70
N ASP A 371 -11.14 21.02 4.01
CA ASP A 371 -9.93 21.44 3.30
C ASP A 371 -8.97 22.14 4.28
N VAL A 372 -8.06 21.37 4.86
CA VAL A 372 -7.11 21.83 5.89
C VAL A 372 -5.68 21.50 5.51
N GLU A 373 -4.75 22.38 5.91
CA GLU A 373 -3.32 22.19 5.67
C GLU A 373 -2.65 21.25 6.69
N HIS A 374 -3.27 21.06 7.86
CA HIS A 374 -2.83 20.12 8.89
C HIS A 374 -4.03 19.51 9.60
N LEU A 375 -3.95 18.22 9.90
CA LEU A 375 -4.94 17.53 10.74
C LEU A 375 -4.72 17.83 12.23
N SER A 376 -5.81 17.95 12.99
CA SER A 376 -5.74 18.06 14.46
C SER A 376 -5.22 16.77 15.08
N GLU A 377 -4.40 16.86 16.12
CA GLU A 377 -3.99 15.70 16.93
C GLU A 377 -5.13 15.16 17.81
N GLY A 378 -4.96 13.96 18.37
CA GLY A 378 -5.94 13.37 19.29
C GLY A 378 -7.12 12.70 18.62
N LEU A 379 -6.98 12.33 17.34
CA LEU A 379 -8.04 11.67 16.59
C LEU A 379 -8.19 10.21 16.97
N THR A 380 -9.42 9.72 16.90
CA THR A 380 -9.71 8.29 16.77
C THR A 380 -9.53 7.86 15.32
N PRO A 381 -9.34 6.56 15.02
CA PRO A 381 -9.30 6.09 13.64
C PRO A 381 -10.54 6.47 12.82
N GLN A 382 -11.73 6.43 13.43
CA GLN A 382 -12.98 6.82 12.77
C GLN A 382 -12.99 8.31 12.40
N ALA A 383 -12.64 9.18 13.36
CA ALA A 383 -12.57 10.62 13.11
C ALA A 383 -11.53 10.96 12.05
N TYR A 384 -10.40 10.25 12.03
CA TYR A 384 -9.39 10.38 10.98
C TYR A 384 -9.98 10.07 9.60
N PHE A 385 -10.63 8.91 9.40
CA PHE A 385 -11.19 8.54 8.10
C PHE A 385 -12.25 9.54 7.60
N GLU A 386 -13.07 10.09 8.50
CA GLU A 386 -14.02 11.15 8.16
C GLU A 386 -13.33 12.42 7.70
N LEU A 387 -12.26 12.86 8.39
CA LEU A 387 -11.50 14.05 8.03
C LEU A 387 -10.74 13.88 6.72
N VAL A 388 -10.22 12.68 6.43
CA VAL A 388 -9.50 12.39 5.18
C VAL A 388 -10.41 11.92 4.04
N ASN A 389 -11.72 12.13 4.16
CA ASN A 389 -12.71 11.91 3.11
C ASN A 389 -12.83 10.44 2.64
N VAL A 390 -12.69 9.49 3.55
CA VAL A 390 -12.73 8.04 3.28
C VAL A 390 -14.05 7.42 3.71
N ASP A 391 -14.63 6.58 2.85
CA ASP A 391 -15.85 5.82 3.14
C ASP A 391 -15.56 4.30 3.09
N PRO A 392 -15.11 3.68 4.21
CA PRO A 392 -14.67 2.29 4.22
C PRO A 392 -15.67 1.26 3.66
N PRO A 393 -17.00 1.37 3.88
CA PRO A 393 -17.98 0.46 3.28
C PRO A 393 -18.00 0.49 1.74
N SER A 394 -17.52 1.57 1.14
CA SER A 394 -17.43 1.75 -0.30
C SER A 394 -16.03 1.46 -0.85
N HIS A 395 -15.11 0.90 -0.05
CA HIS A 395 -13.75 0.56 -0.49
C HIS A 395 -13.74 -0.70 -1.37
N TYR A 396 -13.47 -0.51 -2.67
CA TYR A 396 -13.44 -1.58 -3.68
C TYR A 396 -12.81 -1.07 -4.99
N PHE A 397 -12.47 -1.95 -5.92
CA PHE A 397 -11.89 -1.54 -7.19
C PHE A 397 -12.91 -0.82 -8.10
N LYS A 398 -12.69 0.47 -8.37
CA LYS A 398 -13.61 1.41 -9.03
C LYS A 398 -13.62 1.26 -10.55
N ASN A 399 -14.03 0.09 -11.05
CA ASN A 399 -14.10 -0.21 -12.49
C ASN A 399 -14.83 0.89 -13.28
N GLU A 400 -15.89 1.45 -12.70
CA GLU A 400 -16.73 2.49 -13.28
C GLU A 400 -15.99 3.80 -13.57
N LEU A 401 -14.85 4.05 -12.90
CA LEU A 401 -13.95 5.18 -13.17
C LEU A 401 -12.75 4.74 -14.02
N ILE A 402 -12.19 3.57 -13.69
CA ILE A 402 -10.91 3.11 -14.23
C ILE A 402 -11.01 2.63 -15.67
N ILE A 403 -12.05 1.86 -16.03
CA ILE A 403 -12.18 1.33 -17.39
C ILE A 403 -12.35 2.47 -18.42
N PRO A 404 -13.25 3.46 -18.22
CA PRO A 404 -13.34 4.61 -19.13
C PRO A 404 -12.03 5.41 -19.22
N TRP A 405 -11.31 5.56 -18.11
CA TRP A 405 -10.01 6.24 -18.09
C TRP A 405 -8.95 5.48 -18.90
N LEU A 406 -8.87 4.16 -18.75
CA LEU A 406 -7.98 3.32 -19.55
C LEU A 406 -8.30 3.41 -21.05
N HIS A 407 -9.59 3.35 -21.43
CA HIS A 407 -10.01 3.54 -22.83
C HIS A 407 -9.59 4.89 -23.41
N LYS A 408 -9.47 5.94 -22.57
CA LYS A 408 -9.02 7.27 -23.01
C LYS A 408 -7.52 7.29 -23.26
N ILE A 409 -6.71 6.71 -22.37
CA ILE A 409 -5.24 6.86 -22.40
C ILE A 409 -4.51 5.76 -23.19
N LEU A 410 -5.16 4.62 -23.44
CA LEU A 410 -4.56 3.46 -24.12
C LEU A 410 -4.99 3.32 -25.60
N LYS A 411 -5.63 4.34 -26.17
CA LYS A 411 -5.98 4.37 -27.60
C LYS A 411 -4.77 4.19 -28.52
#